data_AF-A0A2E3KJS9-F1
#
_entry.id   AF-A0A2E3KJS9-F1
#
_cell.length_a   1.000
_cell.length_b   1.000
_cell.length_c   1.000
_cell.angle_alpha   90.00
_cell.angle_beta   90.00
_cell.angle_gamma   90.00
#
_symmetry.space_group_name_H-M   'P 1'
#
loop_
_entity.id
_entity.type
_entity.pdbx_description
1 polymer ?
#
loop_
_entity_poly.entity_id
_entity_poly.type
_entity_poly.pdbx_seq_one_letter_code
_entity_poly.pdbx_strand_id
1 'polypeptide(L)'
;MTVEGPGDPSLCRRSALRHFRIVSFVYLLALITGTHWPRLELSGPSGDFDKLIHFFAFGLMIFCFWICNWITGFISLLVVGVGICFLIEITQATLSVGRAYSVHDIEAGAFGVLGSTVMIAALRPLPDAQALRIRALWARIAFSLTSRSSACLVILTSGSLGVLLGGLLAITIDFMILRSRGIEGSNAMAALMLGGMIFGIPAMLLSFRSGFRFETKRLGRVEDLACLQGWFRGTLVSCLVPALLSLAAMLICLVLFHAFLWDRVASLPFFKPLVFEDQGTILCLIGAFSIALYLRLLMKNLARRV
;
A
#
# COMPACT_ATOMS: atom_id res chain seq x y z
N MET A 1 9.69 -9.67 -37.42
CA MET A 1 9.56 -9.64 -35.95
C MET A 1 10.30 -10.85 -35.41
N THR A 2 11.54 -10.65 -34.98
CA THR A 2 12.39 -11.73 -34.44
C THR A 2 11.80 -12.23 -33.14
N VAL A 3 11.49 -13.53 -33.08
CA VAL A 3 11.08 -14.21 -31.86
C VAL A 3 12.28 -14.17 -30.92
N GLU A 4 12.28 -13.23 -29.97
CA GLU A 4 13.25 -13.19 -28.88
C GLU A 4 13.18 -14.55 -28.17
N GLY A 5 14.28 -15.31 -28.26
CA GLY A 5 14.45 -16.54 -27.50
C GLY A 5 14.20 -16.31 -26.00
N PRO A 6 14.01 -17.37 -25.20
CA PRO A 6 13.74 -17.23 -23.78
C PRO A 6 14.86 -16.42 -23.13
N GLY A 7 14.58 -15.13 -22.87
CA GLY A 7 15.57 -14.16 -22.42
C GLY A 7 16.24 -14.63 -21.14
N ASP A 8 17.54 -14.42 -21.04
CA ASP A 8 18.32 -14.74 -19.83
C ASP A 8 17.57 -14.19 -18.60
N PRO A 9 17.16 -15.06 -17.65
CA PRO A 9 16.45 -14.65 -16.44
C PRO A 9 17.18 -13.54 -15.66
N SER A 10 18.51 -13.49 -15.75
CA SER A 10 19.33 -12.46 -15.13
C SER A 10 19.10 -11.09 -15.76
N LEU A 11 18.96 -11.02 -17.09
CA LEU A 11 18.69 -9.80 -17.84
C LEU A 11 17.27 -9.30 -17.59
N CYS A 12 16.26 -10.18 -17.61
CA CYS A 12 14.88 -9.82 -17.27
C CYS A 12 14.79 -9.21 -15.87
N ARG A 13 15.45 -9.84 -14.88
CA ARG A 13 15.50 -9.32 -13.51
C ARG A 13 16.16 -7.94 -13.45
N ARG A 14 17.31 -7.73 -14.12
CA ARG A 14 18.00 -6.43 -14.15
C ARG A 14 17.13 -5.34 -14.78
N SER A 15 16.47 -5.64 -15.90
CA SER A 15 15.57 -4.70 -16.58
C SER A 15 14.35 -4.35 -15.73
N ALA A 16 13.69 -5.35 -15.13
CA ALA A 16 12.58 -5.14 -14.21
C ALA A 16 12.98 -4.27 -13.01
N LEU A 17 14.14 -4.54 -12.39
CA LEU A 17 14.66 -3.72 -11.30
C LEU A 17 14.96 -2.28 -11.74
N ARG A 18 15.44 -2.07 -12.97
CA ARG A 18 15.63 -0.72 -13.52
C ARG A 18 14.30 0.03 -13.60
N HIS A 19 13.23 -0.60 -14.11
CA HIS A 19 11.91 0.02 -14.14
C HIS A 19 11.38 0.34 -12.75
N PHE A 20 11.49 -0.59 -11.79
CA PHE A 20 11.08 -0.35 -10.41
C PHE A 20 11.86 0.81 -9.77
N ARG A 21 13.17 0.91 -10.02
CA ARG A 21 13.99 2.02 -9.52
C ARG A 21 13.58 3.36 -10.10
N ILE A 22 13.28 3.43 -11.41
CA ILE A 22 12.81 4.66 -12.05
C ILE A 22 11.47 5.08 -11.43
N VAL A 23 10.50 4.17 -11.35
CA VAL A 23 9.17 4.46 -10.77
C VAL A 23 9.30 4.88 -9.30
N SER A 24 10.11 4.17 -8.51
CA SER A 24 10.35 4.49 -7.11
C SER A 24 11.03 5.85 -6.96
N PHE A 25 11.98 6.18 -7.82
CA PHE A 25 12.65 7.48 -7.78
C PHE A 25 11.68 8.63 -8.08
N VAL A 26 10.86 8.49 -9.14
CA VAL A 26 9.81 9.47 -9.46
C VAL A 26 8.84 9.63 -8.29
N TYR A 27 8.44 8.52 -7.66
CA TYR A 27 7.59 8.54 -6.48
C TYR A 27 8.24 9.29 -5.30
N LEU A 28 9.52 9.02 -4.99
CA LEU A 28 10.23 9.71 -3.90
C LEU A 28 10.37 11.21 -4.17
N LEU A 29 10.62 11.60 -5.41
CA LEU A 29 10.62 13.02 -5.79
C LEU A 29 9.24 13.66 -5.56
N ALA A 30 8.17 12.97 -5.94
CA ALA A 30 6.80 13.45 -5.70
C ALA A 30 6.49 13.54 -4.20
N LEU A 31 6.95 12.57 -3.39
CA LEU A 31 6.80 12.58 -1.94
C LEU A 31 7.52 13.77 -1.30
N ILE A 32 8.79 13.99 -1.65
CA ILE A 32 9.58 15.13 -1.14
C ILE A 32 8.94 16.44 -1.58
N THR A 33 8.54 16.55 -2.85
CA THR A 33 7.90 17.76 -3.38
C THR A 33 6.57 18.03 -2.67
N GLY A 34 5.74 17.00 -2.48
CA GLY A 34 4.43 17.15 -1.82
C GLY A 34 4.55 17.51 -0.35
N THR A 35 5.51 16.92 0.36
CA THR A 35 5.77 17.26 1.77
C THR A 35 6.27 18.69 1.91
N HIS A 36 7.12 19.17 0.99
CA HIS A 36 7.69 20.51 1.02
C HIS A 36 6.90 21.56 0.23
N TRP A 37 5.69 21.24 -0.23
CA TRP A 37 4.89 22.20 -0.98
C TRP A 37 4.37 23.30 -0.06
N PRO A 38 4.66 24.60 -0.35
CA PRO A 38 4.24 25.71 0.50
C PRO A 38 2.75 25.75 0.75
N ARG A 39 2.36 25.80 2.03
CA ARG A 39 0.95 25.92 2.48
C ARG A 39 0.02 24.87 1.86
N LEU A 40 0.53 23.68 1.56
CA LEU A 40 -0.33 22.58 1.17
C LEU A 40 -1.16 22.17 2.40
N GLU A 41 -2.48 22.07 2.25
CA GLU A 41 -3.36 21.56 3.30
C GLU A 41 -4.27 20.52 2.65
N LEU A 42 -4.04 19.24 2.97
CA LEU A 42 -4.80 18.10 2.43
C LEU A 42 -5.75 17.49 3.46
N SER A 43 -5.76 18.04 4.67
CA SER A 43 -6.41 17.53 5.88
C SER A 43 -7.94 17.52 5.81
N GLY A 44 -8.54 18.29 4.89
CA GLY A 44 -9.97 18.56 4.91
C GLY A 44 -10.42 19.25 6.21
N PRO A 45 -11.74 19.38 6.46
CA PRO A 45 -12.27 20.15 7.59
C PRO A 45 -11.88 19.63 8.99
N SER A 46 -11.56 18.33 9.12
CA SER A 46 -11.30 17.69 10.41
C SER A 46 -9.84 17.34 10.69
N GLY A 47 -8.90 17.55 9.76
CA GLY A 47 -7.49 17.23 10.01
C GLY A 47 -7.12 15.74 9.85
N ASP A 48 -8.06 14.83 10.05
CA ASP A 48 -7.82 13.38 10.14
C ASP A 48 -7.15 12.76 8.90
N PHE A 49 -7.40 13.32 7.72
CA PHE A 49 -6.92 12.74 6.45
C PHE A 49 -5.44 12.93 6.21
N ASP A 50 -4.85 13.97 6.77
CA ASP A 50 -3.43 14.27 6.57
C ASP A 50 -2.56 13.15 7.15
N LYS A 51 -2.93 12.63 8.33
CA LYS A 51 -2.24 11.50 8.97
C LYS A 51 -2.34 10.22 8.14
N LEU A 52 -3.50 9.95 7.55
CA LEU A 52 -3.68 8.77 6.69
C LEU A 52 -2.80 8.86 5.43
N ILE A 53 -2.66 10.06 4.86
CA ILE A 53 -1.76 10.32 3.74
C ILE A 53 -0.32 10.04 4.16
N HIS A 54 0.13 10.53 5.32
CA HIS A 54 1.47 10.26 5.84
C HIS A 54 1.71 8.76 6.03
N PHE A 55 0.78 8.04 6.64
CA PHE A 55 0.87 6.60 6.81
C PHE A 55 1.08 5.86 5.48
N PHE A 56 0.24 6.12 4.47
CA PHE A 56 0.37 5.44 3.18
C PHE A 56 1.62 5.88 2.42
N ALA A 57 1.96 7.16 2.48
CA ALA A 57 3.12 7.71 1.80
C ALA A 57 4.43 7.11 2.34
N PHE A 58 4.68 7.20 3.64
CA PHE A 58 5.89 6.65 4.23
C PHE A 58 5.93 5.12 4.20
N GLY A 59 4.76 4.45 4.24
CA GLY A 59 4.68 3.02 3.99
C GLY A 59 5.09 2.63 2.57
N LEU A 60 4.57 3.33 1.55
CA LEU A 60 4.93 3.08 0.15
C LEU A 60 6.41 3.40 -0.12
N MET A 61 6.97 4.42 0.53
CA MET A 61 8.42 4.70 0.50
C MET A 61 9.24 3.47 0.94
N ILE A 62 8.86 2.84 2.05
CA ILE A 62 9.53 1.62 2.53
C ILE A 62 9.39 0.47 1.54
N PHE A 63 8.20 0.31 0.95
CA PHE A 63 8.00 -0.68 -0.10
C PHE A 63 8.93 -0.43 -1.31
N CYS A 64 9.08 0.83 -1.73
CA CYS A 64 10.00 1.25 -2.78
C CYS A 64 11.47 0.90 -2.45
N PHE A 65 11.92 1.17 -1.22
CA PHE A 65 13.27 0.84 -0.77
C PHE A 65 13.55 -0.67 -0.84
N TRP A 66 12.57 -1.46 -0.39
CA TRP A 66 12.67 -2.91 -0.40
C TRP A 66 12.63 -3.51 -1.81
N ILE A 67 11.64 -3.14 -2.64
CA ILE A 67 11.47 -3.73 -3.98
C ILE A 67 12.64 -3.39 -4.91
N CYS A 68 13.28 -2.22 -4.71
CA CYS A 68 14.46 -1.79 -5.46
C CYS A 68 15.78 -2.38 -4.95
N ASN A 69 15.75 -3.08 -3.82
CA ASN A 69 16.92 -3.51 -3.03
C ASN A 69 17.87 -2.34 -2.71
N TRP A 70 17.34 -1.16 -2.39
CA TRP A 70 18.16 -0.05 -1.88
C TRP A 70 18.47 -0.24 -0.39
N ILE A 71 17.50 -0.75 0.36
CA ILE A 71 17.64 -1.10 1.78
C ILE A 71 17.07 -2.49 1.98
N THR A 72 17.82 -3.32 2.70
CA THR A 72 17.42 -4.69 3.01
C THR A 72 17.54 -4.94 4.50
N GLY A 73 16.67 -5.78 5.04
CA GLY A 73 16.65 -6.11 6.47
C GLY A 73 15.56 -5.36 7.22
N PHE A 74 14.98 -6.03 8.22
CA PHE A 74 13.84 -5.50 8.96
C PHE A 74 14.22 -4.24 9.77
N ILE A 75 15.30 -4.33 10.55
CA ILE A 75 15.77 -3.23 11.40
C ILE A 75 16.23 -2.04 10.54
N SER A 76 16.99 -2.28 9.48
CA SER A 76 17.46 -1.21 8.58
C SER A 76 16.29 -0.47 7.91
N LEU A 77 15.26 -1.17 7.46
CA LEU A 77 14.05 -0.54 6.90
C LEU A 77 13.33 0.32 7.95
N LEU A 78 13.17 -0.16 9.18
CA LEU A 78 12.56 0.62 10.26
C LEU A 78 13.38 1.86 10.61
N VAL A 79 14.67 1.69 10.90
CA VAL A 79 15.54 2.78 11.35
C VAL A 79 15.64 3.87 10.28
N VAL A 80 15.88 3.49 9.03
CA VAL A 80 15.98 4.48 7.95
C VAL A 80 14.61 5.10 7.64
N GLY A 81 13.54 4.31 7.63
CA GLY A 81 12.18 4.80 7.40
C GLY A 81 11.76 5.86 8.41
N VAL A 82 11.83 5.50 9.70
CA VAL A 82 11.49 6.41 10.80
C VAL A 82 12.42 7.62 10.80
N GLY A 83 13.73 7.42 10.58
CA GLY A 83 14.68 8.52 10.46
C GLY A 83 14.33 9.52 9.36
N ILE A 84 13.81 9.04 8.21
CA ILE A 84 13.34 9.93 7.14
C ILE A 84 12.05 10.65 7.52
N CYS A 85 11.12 10.03 8.25
CA CYS A 85 9.93 10.73 8.77
C CYS A 85 10.35 11.93 9.64
N PHE A 86 11.27 11.72 10.59
CA PHE A 86 11.84 12.82 11.38
C PHE A 86 12.53 13.88 10.54
N LEU A 87 13.36 13.45 9.58
CA LEU A 87 14.10 14.38 8.72
C LEU A 87 13.15 15.29 7.93
N ILE A 88 12.12 14.71 7.29
CA ILE A 88 11.15 15.47 6.48
C ILE A 88 10.39 16.48 7.35
N GLU A 89 9.96 16.10 8.55
CA GLU A 89 9.23 16.99 9.44
C GLU A 89 10.10 18.18 9.91
N ILE A 90 11.35 17.88 10.28
CA ILE A 90 12.32 18.92 10.66
C ILE A 90 12.60 19.86 9.48
N THR A 91 12.77 19.33 8.26
CA THR A 91 13.03 20.16 7.08
C THR A 91 11.82 21.00 6.68
N GLN A 92 10.59 20.49 6.83
CA GLN A 92 9.36 21.27 6.63
C GLN A 92 9.27 22.45 7.60
N ALA A 93 9.55 22.22 8.89
CA ALA A 93 9.50 23.26 9.91
C ALA A 93 10.60 24.32 9.74
N THR A 94 11.80 23.91 9.34
CA THR A 94 12.97 24.81 9.22
C THR A 94 12.98 25.61 7.92
N LEU A 95 12.50 25.05 6.81
CA LEU A 95 12.48 25.73 5.50
C LEU A 95 11.34 26.76 5.36
N SER A 96 10.65 27.09 6.46
CA SER A 96 9.61 28.13 6.51
C SER A 96 8.53 27.96 5.43
N VAL A 97 8.16 26.69 5.15
CA VAL A 97 7.18 26.29 4.13
C VAL A 97 5.74 26.76 4.49
N GLY A 98 5.59 27.51 5.58
CA GLY A 98 4.30 27.88 6.15
C GLY A 98 3.60 26.72 6.84
N ARG A 99 4.36 25.71 7.29
CA ARG A 99 3.88 24.53 8.00
C ARG A 99 4.57 24.43 9.36
N ALA A 100 3.81 24.04 10.38
CA ALA A 100 4.31 23.82 11.73
C ALA A 100 4.83 22.39 11.87
N TYR A 101 5.83 22.20 12.74
CA TYR A 101 6.30 20.89 13.14
C TYR A 101 5.18 20.11 13.84
N SER A 102 4.89 18.91 13.35
CA SER A 102 3.83 18.03 13.82
C SER A 102 4.39 16.66 14.22
N VAL A 103 4.39 16.39 15.53
CA VAL A 103 4.78 15.07 16.05
C VAL A 103 3.85 13.98 15.50
N HIS A 104 2.58 14.31 15.27
CA HIS A 104 1.58 13.35 14.80
C HIS A 104 1.83 12.88 13.37
N ASP A 105 2.43 13.71 12.52
CA ASP A 105 2.78 13.33 11.15
C ASP A 105 3.99 12.39 11.12
N ILE A 106 4.94 12.60 12.04
CA ILE A 106 6.03 11.65 12.29
C ILE A 106 5.47 10.31 12.78
N GLU A 107 4.54 10.31 13.73
CA GLU A 107 3.91 9.09 14.26
C GLU A 107 3.17 8.32 13.15
N ALA A 108 2.32 9.01 12.40
CA ALA A 108 1.57 8.40 11.30
C ALA A 108 2.51 7.81 10.24
N GLY A 109 3.55 8.55 9.85
CA GLY A 109 4.59 8.07 8.96
C GLY A 109 5.33 6.85 9.50
N ALA A 110 5.71 6.86 10.79
CA ALA A 110 6.38 5.75 11.46
C ALA A 110 5.51 4.49 11.52
N PHE A 111 4.19 4.62 11.72
CA PHE A 111 3.27 3.48 11.61
C PHE A 111 3.15 2.95 10.18
N GLY A 112 3.19 3.82 9.18
CA GLY A 112 3.25 3.43 7.77
C GLY A 112 4.49 2.60 7.45
N VAL A 113 5.65 3.08 7.93
CA VAL A 113 6.95 2.40 7.87
C VAL A 113 6.88 1.03 8.55
N LEU A 114 6.36 0.97 9.78
CA LEU A 114 6.22 -0.28 10.52
C LEU A 114 5.30 -1.25 9.80
N GLY A 115 4.10 -0.81 9.40
CA GLY A 115 3.12 -1.65 8.71
C GLY A 115 3.68 -2.24 7.42
N SER A 116 4.36 -1.42 6.61
CA SER A 116 4.98 -1.89 5.37
C SER A 116 6.15 -2.83 5.62
N THR A 117 6.97 -2.57 6.65
CA THR A 117 8.08 -3.44 7.02
C THR A 117 7.60 -4.80 7.54
N VAL A 118 6.54 -4.84 8.36
CA VAL A 118 5.92 -6.08 8.82
C VAL A 118 5.28 -6.83 7.64
N MET A 119 4.62 -6.13 6.73
CA MET A 119 4.13 -6.71 5.47
C MET A 119 5.28 -7.37 4.69
N ILE A 120 6.40 -6.69 4.50
CA ILE A 120 7.58 -7.22 3.81
C ILE A 120 8.14 -8.45 4.55
N ALA A 121 8.20 -8.41 5.88
CA ALA A 121 8.62 -9.55 6.69
C ALA A 121 7.68 -10.74 6.56
N ALA A 122 6.37 -10.49 6.46
CA ALA A 122 5.37 -11.51 6.24
C ALA A 122 5.57 -12.22 4.89
N LEU A 123 6.03 -11.50 3.85
CA LEU A 123 6.35 -12.04 2.52
C LEU A 123 7.66 -12.86 2.44
N ARG A 124 8.37 -13.07 3.56
CA ARG A 124 9.58 -13.90 3.58
C ARG A 124 9.28 -15.36 3.19
N PRO A 125 10.23 -16.05 2.51
CA PRO A 125 10.02 -17.42 2.08
C PRO A 125 9.75 -18.34 3.27
N LEU A 126 8.87 -19.31 3.06
CA LEU A 126 8.73 -20.44 3.97
C LEU A 126 9.77 -21.49 3.57
N PRO A 127 10.26 -22.30 4.54
CA PRO A 127 11.34 -23.25 4.30
C PRO A 127 10.98 -24.42 3.37
N ASP A 128 9.72 -24.53 2.94
CA ASP A 128 9.26 -25.60 2.06
C ASP A 128 9.83 -25.50 0.63
N ALA A 129 10.38 -26.60 0.12
CA ALA A 129 11.05 -26.68 -1.17
C ALA A 129 10.10 -26.42 -2.36
N GLN A 130 8.84 -26.85 -2.24
CA GLN A 130 7.86 -26.68 -3.30
C GLN A 130 7.30 -25.25 -3.32
N ALA A 131 7.06 -24.64 -2.15
CA ALA A 131 6.78 -23.22 -2.03
C ALA A 131 7.90 -22.35 -2.64
N LEU A 132 9.17 -22.72 -2.45
CA LEU A 132 10.31 -22.06 -3.09
C LEU A 132 10.27 -22.18 -4.62
N ARG A 133 9.93 -23.36 -5.16
CA ARG A 133 9.79 -23.58 -6.61
C ARG A 133 8.67 -22.73 -7.23
N ILE A 134 7.48 -22.71 -6.62
CA ILE A 134 6.34 -21.91 -7.09
C ILE A 134 6.69 -20.41 -7.05
N ARG A 135 7.34 -19.96 -5.98
CA ARG A 135 7.81 -18.57 -5.85
C ARG A 135 8.83 -18.21 -6.92
N ALA A 136 9.80 -19.09 -7.19
CA ALA A 136 10.80 -18.86 -8.23
C ALA A 136 10.15 -18.76 -9.62
N LEU A 137 9.14 -19.60 -9.90
CA LEU A 137 8.37 -19.53 -11.15
C LEU A 137 7.58 -18.23 -11.24
N TRP A 138 6.84 -17.86 -10.19
CA TRP A 138 6.08 -16.61 -10.15
C TRP A 138 6.99 -15.40 -10.33
N ALA A 139 8.14 -15.37 -9.64
CA ALA A 139 9.11 -14.29 -9.76
C ALA A 139 9.69 -14.19 -11.17
N ARG A 140 10.00 -15.31 -11.83
CA ARG A 140 10.47 -15.31 -13.22
C ARG A 140 9.42 -14.72 -14.17
N ILE A 141 8.17 -15.15 -14.08
CA ILE A 141 7.09 -14.65 -14.93
C ILE A 141 6.83 -13.17 -14.64
N ALA A 142 6.78 -12.77 -13.36
CA ALA A 142 6.59 -11.40 -12.95
C ALA A 142 7.72 -10.49 -13.45
N PHE A 143 9.00 -10.88 -13.30
CA PHE A 143 10.12 -10.11 -13.84
C PHE A 143 10.13 -10.07 -15.35
N SER A 144 9.75 -11.15 -16.03
CA SER A 144 9.60 -11.14 -17.49
C SER A 144 8.54 -10.11 -17.91
N LEU A 145 7.39 -10.09 -17.25
CA LEU A 145 6.33 -9.11 -17.50
C LEU A 145 6.80 -7.67 -17.23
N THR A 146 7.39 -7.41 -16.06
CA THR A 146 7.79 -6.06 -15.66
C THR A 146 9.10 -5.58 -16.27
N SER A 147 9.86 -6.47 -16.93
CA SER A 147 10.99 -6.08 -17.78
C SER A 147 10.57 -5.38 -19.07
N ARG A 148 9.28 -5.43 -19.42
CA ARG A 148 8.72 -4.83 -20.64
C ARG A 148 8.03 -3.51 -20.29
N SER A 149 8.54 -2.42 -20.85
CA SER A 149 8.01 -1.07 -20.63
C SER A 149 6.53 -0.96 -21.02
N SER A 150 6.11 -1.59 -22.11
CA SER A 150 4.71 -1.58 -22.56
C SER A 150 3.75 -2.22 -21.54
N ALA A 151 4.14 -3.34 -20.93
CA ALA A 151 3.34 -3.98 -19.89
C ALA A 151 3.26 -3.11 -18.63
N CYS A 152 4.38 -2.51 -18.22
CA CYS A 152 4.39 -1.55 -17.12
C CYS A 152 3.48 -0.34 -17.39
N LEU A 153 3.52 0.21 -18.60
CA LEU A 153 2.66 1.33 -19.01
C LEU A 153 1.19 0.94 -18.92
N VAL A 154 0.79 -0.24 -19.43
CA VAL A 154 -0.60 -0.70 -19.34
C VAL A 154 -1.05 -0.85 -17.88
N ILE A 155 -0.21 -1.43 -17.01
CA ILE A 155 -0.55 -1.58 -15.58
C ILE A 155 -0.72 -0.20 -14.94
N LEU A 156 0.22 0.71 -15.20
CA LEU A 156 0.22 2.06 -14.64
C LEU A 156 -1.00 2.85 -15.12
N THR A 157 -1.27 2.89 -16.43
CA THR A 157 -2.41 3.63 -16.99
C THR A 157 -3.74 3.05 -16.54
N SER A 158 -3.86 1.71 -16.45
CA SER A 158 -5.08 1.08 -15.92
C SER A 158 -5.32 1.48 -14.46
N GLY A 159 -4.26 1.47 -13.64
CA GLY A 159 -4.32 1.92 -12.26
C GLY A 159 -4.72 3.38 -12.14
N SER A 160 -4.03 4.27 -12.84
CA SER A 160 -4.31 5.71 -12.84
C SER A 160 -5.74 6.01 -13.31
N LEU A 161 -6.22 5.32 -14.35
CA LEU A 161 -7.59 5.46 -14.83
C LEU A 161 -8.60 4.98 -13.78
N GLY A 162 -8.31 3.85 -13.09
CA GLY A 162 -9.12 3.38 -11.97
C GLY A 162 -9.17 4.38 -10.83
N VAL A 163 -8.05 5.00 -10.46
CA VAL A 163 -8.00 6.09 -9.45
C VAL A 163 -8.84 7.28 -9.89
N LEU A 164 -8.68 7.73 -11.14
CA LEU A 164 -9.42 8.88 -11.66
C LEU A 164 -10.93 8.62 -11.68
N LEU A 165 -11.37 7.48 -12.22
CA LEU A 165 -12.78 7.12 -12.28
C LEU A 165 -13.38 6.90 -10.89
N GLY A 166 -12.69 6.12 -10.05
CA GLY A 166 -13.13 5.85 -8.69
C GLY A 166 -13.19 7.10 -7.84
N GLY A 167 -12.20 7.98 -7.98
CA GLY A 167 -12.13 9.23 -7.27
C GLY A 167 -13.19 10.24 -7.71
N LEU A 168 -13.41 10.41 -9.02
CA LEU A 168 -14.50 11.24 -9.54
C LEU A 168 -15.88 10.75 -9.05
N LEU A 169 -16.09 9.44 -9.05
CA LEU A 169 -17.32 8.84 -8.54
C LEU A 169 -17.48 9.10 -7.03
N ALA A 170 -16.43 8.85 -6.25
CA ALA A 170 -16.44 9.09 -4.81
C ALA A 170 -16.69 10.57 -4.48
N ILE A 171 -16.06 11.50 -5.20
CA ILE A 171 -16.29 12.94 -5.05
C ILE A 171 -17.74 13.30 -5.37
N THR A 172 -18.29 12.72 -6.45
CA THR A 172 -19.69 12.98 -6.84
C THR A 172 -20.67 12.47 -5.78
N ILE A 173 -20.45 11.26 -5.26
CA ILE A 173 -21.28 10.66 -4.20
C ILE A 173 -21.17 11.50 -2.92
N ASP A 174 -19.95 11.85 -2.52
CA ASP A 174 -19.67 12.68 -1.35
C ASP A 174 -20.38 14.02 -1.46
N PHE A 175 -20.28 14.69 -2.61
CA PHE A 175 -20.96 15.95 -2.87
C PHE A 175 -22.49 15.82 -2.83
N MET A 176 -23.07 14.77 -3.42
CA MET A 176 -24.52 14.56 -3.40
C MET A 176 -25.05 14.25 -1.99
N ILE A 177 -24.33 13.45 -1.21
CA ILE A 177 -24.76 13.02 0.14
C ILE A 177 -24.52 14.10 1.19
N LEU A 178 -23.34 14.75 1.20
CA LEU A 178 -23.03 15.76 2.21
C LEU A 178 -23.81 17.06 1.98
N ARG A 179 -23.95 17.49 0.72
CA ARG A 179 -24.72 18.70 0.39
C ARG A 179 -26.21 18.54 0.71
N SER A 180 -26.78 17.34 0.51
CA SER A 180 -28.16 17.08 0.90
C SER A 180 -28.39 17.06 2.42
N ARG A 181 -27.32 16.98 3.22
CA ARG A 181 -27.35 17.03 4.69
C ARG A 181 -26.92 18.37 5.27
N GLY A 182 -26.60 19.36 4.44
CA GLY A 182 -26.12 20.67 4.91
C GLY A 182 -24.74 20.62 5.59
N ILE A 183 -23.96 19.55 5.37
CA ILE A 183 -22.60 19.43 5.90
C ILE A 183 -21.65 20.13 4.93
N GLU A 184 -21.04 21.23 5.36
CA GLU A 184 -20.02 21.92 4.59
C GLU A 184 -18.68 21.19 4.69
N GLY A 185 -18.11 20.84 3.52
CA GLY A 185 -16.77 20.26 3.42
C GLY A 185 -16.76 18.85 2.82
N SER A 186 -16.64 18.78 1.49
CA SER A 186 -16.26 17.54 0.80
C SER A 186 -14.74 17.37 0.90
N ASN A 187 -14.27 16.24 1.44
CA ASN A 187 -12.86 15.92 1.40
C ASN A 187 -12.55 15.21 0.07
N ALA A 188 -12.39 16.00 -0.99
CA ALA A 188 -12.15 15.48 -2.33
C ALA A 188 -10.92 14.57 -2.41
N MET A 189 -9.90 14.81 -1.57
CA MET A 189 -8.71 13.97 -1.49
C MET A 189 -9.02 12.61 -0.86
N ALA A 190 -9.82 12.59 0.22
CA ALA A 190 -10.32 11.36 0.82
C ALA A 190 -11.08 10.50 -0.18
N ALA A 191 -12.02 11.13 -0.89
CA ALA A 191 -12.80 10.50 -1.93
C ALA A 191 -11.90 9.98 -3.07
N LEU A 192 -10.89 10.75 -3.48
CA LEU A 192 -9.90 10.32 -4.47
C LEU A 192 -9.10 9.10 -4.00
N MET A 193 -8.63 9.07 -2.75
CA MET A 193 -7.89 7.95 -2.18
C MET A 193 -8.76 6.70 -2.06
N LEU A 194 -9.98 6.82 -1.52
CA LEU A 194 -10.95 5.73 -1.42
C LEU A 194 -11.30 5.19 -2.80
N GLY A 195 -11.61 6.07 -3.73
CA GLY A 195 -11.84 5.74 -5.13
C GLY A 195 -10.66 5.00 -5.76
N GLY A 196 -9.43 5.45 -5.48
CA GLY A 196 -8.20 4.79 -5.89
C GLY A 196 -8.00 3.40 -5.29
N MET A 197 -8.32 3.21 -4.02
CA MET A 197 -8.27 1.90 -3.39
C MET A 197 -9.32 0.94 -3.96
N ILE A 198 -10.53 1.44 -4.23
CA ILE A 198 -11.65 0.63 -4.72
C ILE A 198 -11.50 0.27 -6.21
N PHE A 199 -11.01 1.19 -7.05
CA PHE A 199 -10.98 0.98 -8.51
C PHE A 199 -9.56 0.90 -9.07
N GLY A 200 -8.64 1.73 -8.58
CA GLY A 200 -7.25 1.74 -9.02
C GLY A 200 -6.51 0.44 -8.71
N ILE A 201 -6.54 -0.02 -7.46
CA ILE A 201 -5.86 -1.26 -7.05
C ILE A 201 -6.40 -2.47 -7.83
N PRO A 202 -7.74 -2.70 -7.93
CA PRO A 202 -8.24 -3.81 -8.73
C PRO A 202 -7.92 -3.70 -10.21
N ALA A 203 -7.95 -2.51 -10.81
CA ALA A 203 -7.57 -2.32 -12.21
C ALA A 203 -6.10 -2.72 -12.45
N MET A 204 -5.18 -2.30 -11.57
CA MET A 204 -3.77 -2.72 -11.64
C MET A 204 -3.63 -4.24 -11.49
N LEU A 205 -4.34 -4.85 -10.54
CA LEU A 205 -4.28 -6.29 -10.30
C LEU A 205 -4.84 -7.10 -11.47
N LEU A 206 -5.92 -6.64 -12.10
CA LEU A 206 -6.50 -7.27 -13.29
C LEU A 206 -5.57 -7.16 -14.49
N SER A 207 -4.98 -5.98 -14.74
CA SER A 207 -3.99 -5.78 -15.80
C SER A 207 -2.74 -6.62 -15.56
N PHE A 208 -2.25 -6.67 -14.32
CA PHE A 208 -1.14 -7.54 -13.94
C PHE A 208 -1.48 -9.02 -14.16
N ARG A 209 -2.66 -9.48 -13.73
CA ARG A 209 -3.11 -10.86 -13.92
C ARG A 209 -3.26 -11.23 -15.39
N SER A 210 -3.77 -10.32 -16.21
CA SER A 210 -3.89 -10.50 -17.65
C SER A 210 -2.51 -10.62 -18.31
N GLY A 211 -1.61 -9.69 -18.00
CA GLY A 211 -0.23 -9.72 -18.46
C GLY A 211 0.51 -10.98 -18.01
N PHE A 212 0.31 -11.41 -16.77
CA PHE A 212 0.92 -12.62 -16.22
C PHE A 212 0.46 -13.88 -16.98
N ARG A 213 -0.84 -13.99 -17.30
CA ARG A 213 -1.38 -15.09 -18.13
C ARG A 213 -0.79 -15.10 -19.52
N PHE A 214 -0.70 -13.94 -20.16
CA PHE A 214 -0.07 -13.79 -21.47
C PHE A 214 1.39 -14.25 -21.44
N GLU A 215 2.13 -13.78 -20.44
CA GLU A 215 3.56 -14.07 -20.32
C GLU A 215 3.84 -15.55 -20.01
N THR A 216 2.97 -16.19 -19.23
CA THR A 216 3.02 -17.63 -18.97
C THR A 216 2.86 -18.44 -20.27
N LYS A 217 1.92 -18.03 -21.14
CA LYS A 217 1.73 -18.66 -22.46
C LYS A 217 2.95 -18.43 -23.36
N ARG A 218 3.48 -17.21 -23.39
CA ARG A 218 4.67 -16.85 -24.19
C ARG A 218 5.89 -17.70 -23.82
N LEU A 219 6.06 -17.99 -22.52
CA LEU A 219 7.17 -18.80 -22.02
C LEU A 219 6.94 -20.32 -22.16
N GLY A 220 5.82 -20.76 -22.76
CA GLY A 220 5.50 -22.18 -22.92
C GLY A 220 5.20 -22.89 -21.59
N ARG A 221 4.80 -22.16 -20.54
CA ARG A 221 4.55 -22.68 -19.18
C ARG A 221 3.06 -22.81 -18.88
N VAL A 222 2.25 -23.11 -19.89
CA VAL A 222 0.77 -23.13 -19.78
C VAL A 222 0.29 -24.18 -18.79
N GLU A 223 1.00 -25.30 -18.69
CA GLU A 223 0.72 -26.38 -17.73
C GLU A 223 0.82 -25.88 -16.29
N ASP A 224 1.76 -24.98 -16.00
CA ASP A 224 1.91 -24.35 -14.68
C ASP A 224 0.82 -23.30 -14.41
N LEU A 225 0.08 -22.83 -15.42
CA LEU A 225 -0.94 -21.80 -15.27
C LEU A 225 -2.14 -22.31 -14.46
N ALA A 226 -2.53 -23.58 -14.61
CA ALA A 226 -3.61 -24.18 -13.82
C ALA A 226 -3.20 -24.23 -12.33
N CYS A 227 -1.97 -24.63 -12.04
CA CYS A 227 -1.38 -24.60 -10.71
C CYS A 227 -1.38 -23.17 -10.14
N LEU A 228 -0.87 -22.18 -10.90
CA LEU A 228 -0.79 -20.78 -10.48
C LEU A 228 -2.17 -20.12 -10.33
N GLN A 229 -3.17 -20.51 -11.13
CA GLN A 229 -4.54 -19.99 -11.00
C GLN A 229 -5.29 -20.63 -9.82
N GLY A 230 -5.15 -21.95 -9.63
CA GLY A 230 -5.65 -22.64 -8.44
C GLY A 230 -5.03 -22.07 -7.17
N TRP A 231 -3.72 -21.84 -7.21
CA TRP A 231 -2.98 -21.11 -6.18
C TRP A 231 -3.57 -19.73 -5.93
N PHE A 232 -3.68 -18.87 -6.96
CA PHE A 232 -4.17 -17.50 -6.81
C PHE A 232 -5.60 -17.46 -6.26
N ARG A 233 -6.50 -18.31 -6.77
CA ARG A 233 -7.89 -18.41 -6.30
C ARG A 233 -7.97 -18.90 -4.86
N GLY A 234 -7.25 -19.98 -4.53
CA GLY A 234 -7.22 -20.52 -3.18
C GLY A 234 -6.63 -19.54 -2.17
N THR A 235 -5.58 -18.84 -2.58
CA THR A 235 -4.89 -17.79 -1.83
C THR A 235 -5.81 -16.59 -1.59
N LEU A 236 -6.51 -16.11 -2.63
CA LEU A 236 -7.46 -15.01 -2.52
C LEU A 236 -8.63 -15.39 -1.60
N VAL A 237 -9.29 -16.55 -1.80
CA VAL A 237 -10.41 -16.95 -0.94
C VAL A 237 -9.97 -17.21 0.51
N SER A 238 -8.88 -17.94 0.71
CA SER A 238 -8.48 -18.41 2.05
C SER A 238 -7.79 -17.33 2.88
N CYS A 239 -7.49 -16.17 2.29
CA CYS A 239 -6.72 -15.13 2.95
C CYS A 239 -7.40 -13.78 2.82
N LEU A 240 -7.89 -13.40 1.62
CA LEU A 240 -8.52 -12.09 1.43
C LEU A 240 -9.86 -12.06 2.17
N VAL A 241 -10.63 -13.14 2.12
CA VAL A 241 -11.90 -13.20 2.85
C VAL A 241 -11.67 -13.09 4.37
N PRO A 242 -10.81 -13.91 5.03
CA PRO A 242 -10.51 -13.71 6.45
C PRO A 242 -9.91 -12.34 6.79
N ALA A 243 -9.08 -11.76 5.92
CA ALA A 243 -8.51 -10.45 6.16
C ALA A 243 -9.54 -9.33 6.05
N LEU A 244 -10.42 -9.38 5.05
CA LEU A 244 -11.54 -8.45 4.92
C LEU A 244 -12.53 -8.62 6.09
N LEU A 245 -12.78 -9.86 6.54
CA LEU A 245 -13.59 -10.13 7.73
C LEU A 245 -12.92 -9.62 9.00
N SER A 246 -11.59 -9.77 9.14
CA SER A 246 -10.83 -9.24 10.28
C SER A 246 -10.81 -7.72 10.27
N LEU A 247 -10.60 -7.10 9.11
CA LEU A 247 -10.66 -5.65 8.93
C LEU A 247 -12.08 -5.14 9.24
N ALA A 248 -13.12 -5.81 8.74
CA ALA A 248 -14.51 -5.47 9.04
C ALA A 248 -14.81 -5.62 10.54
N ALA A 249 -14.40 -6.73 11.17
CA ALA A 249 -14.55 -6.94 12.60
C ALA A 249 -13.80 -5.88 13.42
N MET A 250 -12.57 -5.51 13.02
CA MET A 250 -11.79 -4.46 13.68
C MET A 250 -12.41 -3.08 13.48
N LEU A 251 -12.91 -2.75 12.29
CA LEU A 251 -13.66 -1.52 12.03
C LEU A 251 -14.93 -1.46 12.87
N ILE A 252 -15.68 -2.57 12.98
CA ILE A 252 -16.83 -2.68 13.86
C ILE A 252 -16.41 -2.46 15.31
N CYS A 253 -15.35 -3.13 15.79
CA CYS A 253 -14.83 -2.93 17.14
C CYS A 253 -14.40 -1.49 17.38
N LEU A 254 -13.79 -0.81 16.40
CA LEU A 254 -13.39 0.58 16.51
C LEU A 254 -14.61 1.51 16.59
N VAL A 255 -15.63 1.28 15.75
CA VAL A 255 -16.89 2.02 15.78
C VAL A 255 -17.60 1.82 17.11
N LEU A 256 -17.67 0.58 17.61
CA LEU A 256 -18.26 0.26 18.92
C LEU A 256 -17.45 0.89 20.06
N PHE A 257 -16.12 0.79 20.02
CA PHE A 257 -15.26 1.44 21.01
C PHE A 257 -15.47 2.94 21.02
N HIS A 258 -15.53 3.58 19.85
CA HIS A 258 -15.78 5.00 19.75
C HIS A 258 -17.17 5.38 20.29
N ALA A 259 -18.22 4.68 19.85
CA ALA A 259 -19.59 4.97 20.23
C ALA A 259 -19.91 4.74 21.72
N PHE A 260 -19.22 3.81 22.38
CA PHE A 260 -19.60 3.38 23.74
C PHE A 260 -18.54 3.64 24.81
N LEU A 261 -17.26 3.65 24.46
CA LEU A 261 -16.15 3.63 25.41
C LEU A 261 -15.28 4.88 25.32
N TRP A 262 -15.11 5.47 24.14
CA TRP A 262 -14.14 6.54 23.91
C TRP A 262 -14.38 7.74 24.82
N ASP A 263 -15.60 8.29 24.88
CA ASP A 263 -15.89 9.46 25.72
C ASP A 263 -15.64 9.18 27.22
N ARG A 264 -15.83 7.93 27.66
CA ARG A 264 -15.57 7.50 29.05
C ARG A 264 -14.08 7.28 29.33
N VAL A 265 -13.33 6.79 28.36
CA VAL A 265 -11.88 6.57 28.49
C VAL A 265 -11.13 7.89 28.35
N ALA A 266 -11.53 8.74 27.41
CA ALA A 266 -10.90 10.03 27.13
C ALA A 266 -11.09 11.05 28.27
N SER A 267 -12.15 10.89 29.06
CA SER A 267 -12.37 11.71 30.27
C SER A 267 -11.51 11.30 31.47
N LEU A 268 -10.78 10.18 31.40
CA LEU A 268 -9.89 9.76 32.48
C LEU A 268 -8.61 10.62 32.51
N PRO A 269 -8.18 11.13 33.69
CA PRO A 269 -7.05 12.06 33.79
C PRO A 269 -5.71 11.45 33.37
N PHE A 270 -5.54 10.13 33.52
CA PHE A 270 -4.36 9.41 33.04
C PHE A 270 -4.28 9.36 31.51
N PHE A 271 -5.43 9.24 30.85
CA PHE A 271 -5.49 9.19 29.41
C PHE A 271 -5.52 10.58 28.80
N LYS A 272 -5.94 11.64 29.51
CA LYS A 272 -5.95 13.01 28.99
C LYS A 272 -4.70 13.48 28.20
N PRO A 273 -3.44 13.14 28.59
CA PRO A 273 -2.24 13.41 27.78
C PRO A 273 -1.94 12.37 26.68
N LEU A 274 -2.57 11.19 26.75
CA LEU A 274 -2.50 10.08 25.78
C LEU A 274 -3.75 9.99 24.89
N VAL A 275 -4.75 10.85 25.12
CA VAL A 275 -5.96 11.00 24.30
C VAL A 275 -5.45 11.65 23.04
N PHE A 276 -5.02 10.78 22.13
CA PHE A 276 -4.75 11.10 20.76
C PHE A 276 -5.95 11.90 20.26
N GLU A 277 -5.75 13.18 19.92
CA GLU A 277 -6.80 14.02 19.36
C GLU A 277 -7.33 13.48 18.02
N ASP A 278 -6.66 12.49 17.43
CA ASP A 278 -7.03 11.96 16.11
C ASP A 278 -7.15 10.43 16.05
N GLN A 279 -8.34 9.99 15.65
CA GLN A 279 -8.71 8.60 15.39
C GLN A 279 -7.86 7.95 14.29
N GLY A 280 -7.20 8.77 13.45
CA GLY A 280 -6.36 8.34 12.35
C GLY A 280 -5.22 7.41 12.74
N THR A 281 -4.57 7.62 13.89
CA THR A 281 -3.40 6.83 14.32
C THR A 281 -3.77 5.40 14.70
N ILE A 282 -4.89 5.21 15.41
CA ILE A 282 -5.41 3.89 15.76
C ILE A 282 -5.85 3.16 14.48
N LEU A 283 -6.54 3.86 13.56
CA LEU A 283 -6.96 3.29 12.29
C LEU A 283 -5.76 2.83 11.44
N CYS A 284 -4.67 3.61 11.43
CA CYS A 284 -3.41 3.29 10.77
C CYS A 284 -2.75 2.02 11.34
N LEU A 285 -2.66 1.91 12.66
CA LEU A 285 -2.18 0.72 13.35
C LEU A 285 -3.02 -0.53 13.01
N ILE A 286 -4.34 -0.39 13.05
CA ILE A 286 -5.28 -1.45 12.70
C ILE A 286 -5.09 -1.91 11.26
N GLY A 287 -4.97 -0.98 10.32
CA GLY A 287 -4.70 -1.26 8.92
C GLY A 287 -3.39 -2.02 8.74
N ALA A 288 -2.31 -1.53 9.36
CA ALA A 288 -0.99 -2.17 9.34
C ALA A 288 -1.03 -3.62 9.85
N PHE A 289 -1.62 -3.85 11.03
CA PHE A 289 -1.73 -5.18 11.61
C PHE A 289 -2.63 -6.11 10.80
N SER A 290 -3.75 -5.61 10.25
CA SER A 290 -4.65 -6.38 9.40
C SER A 290 -3.97 -6.84 8.12
N ILE A 291 -3.23 -5.95 7.44
CA ILE A 291 -2.46 -6.27 6.23
C ILE A 291 -1.32 -7.25 6.54
N ALA A 292 -0.61 -7.04 7.64
CA ALA A 292 0.45 -7.95 8.09
C ALA A 292 -0.08 -9.36 8.38
N LEU A 293 -1.17 -9.46 9.13
CA LEU A 293 -1.83 -10.73 9.45
C LEU A 293 -2.36 -11.41 8.19
N TYR A 294 -3.01 -10.65 7.30
CA TYR A 294 -3.45 -11.12 5.98
C TYR A 294 -2.32 -11.80 5.23
N LEU A 295 -1.19 -11.10 5.05
CA LEU A 295 -0.04 -11.60 4.30
C LEU A 295 0.64 -12.78 5.00
N ARG A 296 0.64 -12.83 6.33
CA ARG A 296 1.21 -13.97 7.06
C ARG A 296 0.32 -15.21 6.93
N LEU A 297 -1.00 -15.06 7.00
CA LEU A 297 -1.96 -16.14 6.75
C LEU A 297 -1.93 -16.58 5.29
N LEU A 298 -1.76 -15.64 4.35
CA LEU A 298 -1.44 -15.87 2.95
C LEU A 298 -0.31 -16.87 2.82
N MET A 299 0.85 -16.49 3.36
CA MET A 299 2.07 -17.29 3.27
C MET A 299 1.89 -18.65 3.97
N LYS A 300 1.30 -18.71 5.17
CA LYS A 300 1.05 -19.99 5.86
C LYS A 300 0.13 -20.94 5.08
N ASN A 301 -0.95 -20.44 4.50
CA ASN A 301 -1.84 -21.26 3.65
C ASN A 301 -1.14 -21.70 2.37
N LEU A 302 -0.29 -20.83 1.81
CA LEU A 302 0.63 -21.13 0.72
C LEU A 302 1.52 -22.34 1.02
N ALA A 303 2.07 -22.47 2.23
CA ALA A 303 2.88 -23.63 2.62
C ALA A 303 2.10 -24.92 2.92
N ARG A 304 0.77 -24.85 3.12
CA ARG A 304 -0.03 -26.02 3.52
C ARG A 304 -0.73 -26.73 2.36
N ARG A 305 -0.92 -26.03 1.23
CA ARG A 305 -1.70 -26.54 0.08
C ARG A 305 -0.83 -26.96 -1.10
N VAL A 306 0.47 -26.86 -0.91
CA VAL A 306 1.52 -27.18 -1.85
C VAL A 306 2.21 -28.41 -1.29
#